data_AF-X1UDL5-F1
#
_entry.id   AF-X1UDL5-F1
#
_cell.length_a   1.000
_cell.length_b   1.000
_cell.length_c   1.000
_cell.angle_alpha   90.00
_cell.angle_beta   90.00
_cell.angle_gamma   90.00
#
_symmetry.space_group_name_H-M   'P 1'
#
loop_
_entity.id
_entity.type
_entity.pdbx_description
1 polymer ?
#
loop_
_entity_poly.entity_id
_entity_poly.type
_entity_poly.pdbx_seq_one_letter_code
_entity_poly.pdbx_strand_id
1 'polypeptide(L)'
;YQDYPKPLEEWAEKKGLSREWSERYWAAHWSLPSASQGFEMLHRGIITKSDLNMLLRALDVMPFWREKLTGIAYRRLTRVDIRRMYKIGVITRAEVYESYLQHGYTDKNAKRMTEFTVQWAAPKEASITRSDILTAYKSRMIDRAEASKLLEDMGEEYFHREFMLTAVDYKKGLEQTENRIKGIRNLYKRRVYDENKTRDELLKLDLPADEVDNLMEQWYYEVKAEIPRVWTTAQTLSFIKDGLITKERG
;
A
#
# COMPACT_ATOMS: atom_id res chain seq x y z
N TYR A 1 -13.48 59.79 -0.53
CA TYR A 1 -13.31 58.45 -1.12
C TYR A 1 -11.84 58.20 -1.41
N GLN A 2 -11.36 56.95 -1.32
CA GLN A 2 -9.98 56.61 -1.70
C GLN A 2 -9.77 56.82 -3.21
N ASP A 3 -8.57 57.27 -3.57
CA ASP A 3 -8.11 57.54 -4.95
C ASP A 3 -8.99 58.48 -5.79
N TYR A 4 -9.88 59.25 -5.16
CA TYR A 4 -10.77 60.20 -5.85
C TYR A 4 -9.97 61.33 -6.51
N PRO A 5 -9.97 61.46 -7.86
CA PRO A 5 -9.15 62.47 -8.54
C PRO A 5 -9.75 63.86 -8.41
N LYS A 6 -9.00 64.82 -7.86
CA LYS A 6 -9.45 66.23 -7.80
C LYS A 6 -9.93 66.80 -9.14
N PRO A 7 -9.27 66.51 -10.30
CA PRO A 7 -9.77 66.98 -11.59
C PRO A 7 -11.16 66.43 -11.94
N LEU A 8 -11.53 65.23 -11.48
CA LEU A 8 -12.85 64.65 -11.74
C LEU A 8 -13.96 65.51 -11.14
N GLU A 9 -13.74 66.11 -9.95
CA GLU A 9 -14.68 67.03 -9.30
C GLU A 9 -14.95 68.25 -10.20
N GLU A 10 -13.89 68.92 -10.64
CA GLU A 10 -14.00 70.11 -11.50
C GLU A 10 -14.73 69.81 -12.83
N TRP A 11 -14.40 68.69 -13.48
CA TRP A 11 -15.04 68.31 -14.74
C TRP A 11 -16.47 67.83 -14.55
N ALA A 12 -16.78 67.14 -13.46
CA ALA A 12 -18.13 66.70 -13.12
C ALA A 12 -19.05 67.89 -12.81
N GLU A 13 -18.57 68.89 -12.06
CA GLU A 13 -19.30 70.13 -11.78
C GLU A 13 -19.65 70.89 -13.06
N LYS A 14 -18.69 71.02 -14.00
CA LYS A 14 -18.93 71.61 -15.33
C LYS A 14 -19.99 70.87 -16.14
N LYS A 15 -20.26 69.60 -15.82
CA LYS A 15 -21.31 68.76 -16.42
C LYS A 15 -22.60 68.71 -15.59
N GLY A 16 -22.69 69.48 -14.51
CA GLY A 16 -23.87 69.58 -13.65
C GLY A 16 -23.99 68.50 -12.58
N LEU A 17 -22.94 67.70 -12.34
CA LEU A 17 -22.89 66.76 -11.22
C LEU A 17 -22.32 67.46 -9.99
N SER A 18 -23.03 67.38 -8.86
CA SER A 18 -22.46 67.82 -7.58
C SER A 18 -21.29 66.93 -7.18
N ARG A 19 -20.40 67.45 -6.32
CA ARG A 19 -19.33 66.66 -5.69
C ARG A 19 -19.83 65.35 -5.08
N GLU A 20 -20.98 65.39 -4.40
CA GLU A 20 -21.57 64.19 -3.80
C GLU A 20 -21.85 63.11 -4.85
N TRP A 21 -22.42 63.50 -6.00
CA TRP A 21 -22.74 62.56 -7.06
C TRP A 21 -21.49 62.08 -7.80
N SER A 22 -20.50 62.94 -8.05
CA SER A 22 -19.23 62.51 -8.67
C SER A 22 -18.47 61.54 -7.77
N GLU A 23 -18.50 61.75 -6.46
CA GLU A 23 -17.94 60.83 -5.47
C GLU A 23 -18.68 59.47 -5.42
N ARG A 24 -20.02 59.45 -5.57
CA ARG A 24 -20.80 58.20 -5.67
C ARG A 24 -20.56 57.46 -6.98
N TYR A 25 -20.46 58.17 -8.10
CA TYR A 25 -20.07 57.59 -9.39
C TYR A 25 -18.67 57.00 -9.31
N TRP A 26 -17.75 57.69 -8.64
CA TRP A 26 -16.43 57.13 -8.34
C TRP A 26 -16.53 55.89 -7.46
N ALA A 27 -17.34 55.87 -6.41
CA ALA A 27 -17.52 54.64 -5.62
C ALA A 27 -18.04 53.46 -6.46
N ALA A 28 -18.94 53.72 -7.40
CA ALA A 28 -19.54 52.70 -8.27
C ALA A 28 -18.65 52.28 -9.45
N HIS A 29 -17.57 53.02 -9.77
CA HIS A 29 -16.70 52.70 -10.90
C HIS A 29 -15.79 51.48 -10.66
N TRP A 30 -15.55 51.14 -9.39
CA TRP A 30 -14.66 50.05 -9.03
C TRP A 30 -15.19 48.72 -9.53
N SER A 31 -14.32 47.94 -10.19
CA SER A 31 -14.61 46.55 -10.51
C SER A 31 -14.42 45.69 -9.27
N LEU A 32 -15.52 45.13 -8.77
CA LEU A 32 -15.49 44.27 -7.58
C LEU A 32 -15.08 42.83 -7.95
N PRO A 33 -14.52 42.06 -6.99
CA PRO A 33 -14.31 40.64 -7.17
C PRO A 33 -15.63 39.92 -7.49
N SER A 34 -15.58 38.91 -8.35
CA SER A 34 -16.71 38.02 -8.61
C SER A 34 -17.11 37.22 -7.37
N ALA A 35 -18.35 36.70 -7.34
CA ALA A 35 -18.79 35.81 -6.27
C ALA A 35 -17.88 34.58 -6.11
N SER A 36 -17.38 34.01 -7.21
CA SER A 36 -16.43 32.89 -7.20
C SER A 36 -15.09 33.26 -6.55
N GLN A 37 -14.55 34.44 -6.84
CA GLN A 37 -13.36 34.96 -6.14
C GLN A 37 -13.66 35.18 -4.65
N GLY A 38 -14.85 35.69 -4.32
CA GLY A 38 -15.34 35.79 -2.94
C GLY A 38 -15.35 34.45 -2.21
N PHE A 39 -15.84 33.38 -2.85
CA PHE A 39 -15.84 32.04 -2.28
C PHE A 39 -14.41 31.52 -2.06
N GLU A 40 -13.51 31.75 -3.01
CA GLU A 40 -12.11 31.35 -2.87
C GLU A 40 -11.42 32.10 -1.72
N MET A 41 -11.63 33.41 -1.59
CA MET A 41 -11.12 34.19 -0.47
C MET A 41 -11.66 33.68 0.88
N LEU A 42 -12.94 33.29 0.93
CA LEU A 42 -13.55 32.70 2.12
C LEU A 42 -12.88 31.36 2.47
N HIS A 43 -12.73 30.45 1.51
CA HIS A 43 -12.12 29.13 1.76
C HIS A 43 -10.65 29.20 2.17
N ARG A 44 -9.93 30.23 1.68
CA ARG A 44 -8.54 30.49 2.05
C ARG A 44 -8.39 31.23 3.39
N GLY A 45 -9.50 31.60 4.03
CA GLY A 45 -9.49 32.32 5.31
C GLY A 45 -9.05 33.79 5.21
N ILE A 46 -9.05 34.36 4.00
CA ILE A 46 -8.64 35.76 3.76
C ILE A 46 -9.76 36.72 4.15
N ILE A 47 -11.02 36.29 4.03
CA ILE A 47 -12.19 37.06 4.40
C ILE A 47 -13.14 36.23 5.27
N THR A 48 -14.00 36.89 6.03
CA THR A 48 -15.05 36.26 6.82
C THR A 48 -16.35 36.07 6.02
N LYS A 49 -17.31 35.32 6.58
CA LYS A 49 -18.67 35.21 6.01
C LYS A 49 -19.38 36.58 5.94
N SER A 50 -19.07 37.50 6.87
CA SER A 50 -19.62 38.86 6.87
C SER A 50 -19.11 39.66 5.68
N ASP A 51 -17.80 39.59 5.41
CA ASP A 51 -17.17 40.25 4.27
C ASP A 51 -17.70 39.70 2.94
N LEU A 52 -17.88 38.37 2.84
CA LEU A 52 -18.51 37.77 1.67
C LEU A 52 -19.94 38.28 1.47
N ASN A 53 -20.74 38.40 2.53
CA ASN A 53 -22.09 38.93 2.43
C ASN A 53 -22.10 40.42 2.01
N MET A 54 -21.12 41.21 2.44
CA MET A 54 -20.92 42.58 1.97
C MET A 54 -20.60 42.61 0.47
N LEU A 55 -19.69 41.75 0.00
CA LEU A 55 -19.37 41.61 -1.42
C LEU A 55 -20.61 41.23 -2.24
N LEU A 56 -21.35 40.19 -1.83
CA LEU A 56 -22.56 39.76 -2.53
C LEU A 56 -23.64 40.86 -2.54
N ARG A 57 -23.72 41.68 -1.49
CA ARG A 57 -24.60 42.87 -1.48
C ARG A 57 -24.17 43.89 -2.52
N ALA A 58 -22.88 44.18 -2.62
CA ALA A 58 -22.34 45.14 -3.58
C ALA A 58 -22.40 44.65 -5.03
N LEU A 59 -22.46 43.33 -5.25
CA LEU A 59 -22.75 42.69 -6.53
C LEU A 59 -24.26 42.58 -6.85
N ASP A 60 -25.11 43.30 -6.11
CA ASP A 60 -26.57 43.30 -6.28
C ASP A 60 -27.25 41.92 -6.18
N VAL A 61 -26.64 40.96 -5.47
CA VAL A 61 -27.31 39.68 -5.17
C VAL A 61 -28.44 39.95 -4.18
N MET A 62 -29.67 39.56 -4.55
CA MET A 62 -30.84 39.71 -3.69
C MET A 62 -30.61 39.04 -2.32
N PRO A 63 -31.01 39.67 -1.18
CA PRO A 63 -30.80 39.14 0.16
C PRO A 63 -31.17 37.66 0.34
N PHE A 64 -32.29 37.22 -0.26
CA PHE A 64 -32.75 35.83 -0.21
C PHE A 64 -31.74 34.80 -0.75
N TRP A 65 -30.95 35.17 -1.77
CA TRP A 65 -30.02 34.26 -2.45
C TRP A 65 -28.65 34.20 -1.81
N ARG A 66 -28.25 35.21 -1.02
CA ARG A 66 -26.87 35.33 -0.51
C ARG A 66 -26.46 34.11 0.31
N GLU A 67 -27.29 33.74 1.28
CA GLU A 67 -27.00 32.58 2.13
C GLU A 67 -26.99 31.26 1.35
N LYS A 68 -27.89 31.11 0.36
CA LYS A 68 -27.96 29.90 -0.48
C LYS A 68 -26.73 29.77 -1.37
N LEU A 69 -26.27 30.88 -1.95
CA LEU A 69 -25.04 30.94 -2.73
C LEU A 69 -23.80 30.67 -1.86
N THR A 70 -23.75 31.22 -0.63
CA THR A 70 -22.68 30.88 0.32
C THR A 70 -22.70 29.40 0.69
N GLY A 71 -23.88 28.78 0.86
CA GLY A 71 -24.00 27.36 1.19
C GLY A 71 -23.40 26.42 0.15
N ILE A 72 -23.43 26.80 -1.14
CA ILE A 72 -22.82 26.02 -2.23
C ILE A 72 -21.36 26.38 -2.52
N ALA A 73 -20.77 27.31 -1.76
CA ALA A 73 -19.36 27.67 -1.92
C ALA A 73 -18.45 26.46 -1.59
N TYR A 74 -18.80 25.72 -0.54
CA TYR A 74 -18.01 24.58 -0.08
C TYR A 74 -18.12 23.37 -1.02
N ARG A 75 -17.01 22.67 -1.19
CA ARG A 75 -16.94 21.45 -2.00
C ARG A 75 -17.65 20.30 -1.30
N ARG A 76 -18.40 19.51 -2.08
CA ARG A 76 -18.98 18.23 -1.66
C ARG A 76 -17.86 17.18 -1.58
N LEU A 77 -18.02 16.17 -0.73
CA LEU A 77 -17.12 15.01 -0.69
C LEU A 77 -17.02 14.38 -2.08
N THR A 78 -15.83 13.99 -2.53
CA THR A 78 -15.72 13.35 -3.84
C THR A 78 -16.28 11.93 -3.80
N ARG A 79 -16.70 11.37 -4.95
CA ARG A 79 -17.15 9.96 -5.04
C ARG A 79 -16.09 8.96 -4.55
N VAL A 80 -14.80 9.32 -4.69
CA VAL A 80 -13.69 8.49 -4.21
C VAL A 80 -13.63 8.52 -2.68
N ASP A 81 -13.71 9.72 -2.10
CA ASP A 81 -13.66 9.89 -0.65
C ASP A 81 -14.87 9.27 0.03
N ILE A 82 -16.08 9.42 -0.54
CA ILE A 82 -17.31 8.77 -0.06
C ILE A 82 -17.09 7.25 0.08
N ARG A 83 -16.55 6.58 -0.95
CA ARG A 83 -16.30 5.14 -0.89
C ARG A 83 -15.26 4.76 0.15
N ARG A 84 -14.15 5.52 0.21
CA ARG A 84 -13.06 5.25 1.17
C ARG A 84 -13.55 5.44 2.60
N MET A 85 -14.22 6.56 2.89
CA MET A 85 -14.81 6.89 4.19
C MET A 85 -15.82 5.83 4.64
N TYR A 86 -16.69 5.37 3.73
CA TYR A 86 -17.62 4.29 4.04
C TYR A 86 -16.88 2.98 4.38
N LYS A 87 -15.88 2.59 3.58
CA LYS A 87 -15.09 1.37 3.81
C LYS A 87 -14.38 1.34 5.15
N ILE A 88 -13.94 2.48 5.65
CA ILE A 88 -13.28 2.59 6.97
C ILE A 88 -14.26 2.95 8.10
N GLY A 89 -15.57 3.01 7.83
CA GLY A 89 -16.60 3.24 8.85
C GLY A 89 -16.76 4.70 9.31
N VAL A 90 -16.22 5.68 8.57
CA VAL A 90 -16.36 7.11 8.91
C VAL A 90 -17.76 7.64 8.59
N ILE A 91 -18.41 7.11 7.55
CA ILE A 91 -19.78 7.48 7.18
C ILE A 91 -20.66 6.24 7.07
N THR A 92 -21.93 6.42 7.39
CA THR A 92 -22.99 5.41 7.33
C THR A 92 -23.51 5.22 5.90
N ARG A 93 -24.26 4.13 5.67
CA ARG A 93 -24.93 3.88 4.39
C ARG A 93 -25.90 5.01 4.00
N ALA A 94 -26.57 5.62 4.98
CA ALA A 94 -27.47 6.75 4.75
C ALA A 94 -26.70 7.99 4.29
N GLU A 95 -25.57 8.29 4.93
CA GLU A 95 -24.72 9.43 4.55
C GLU A 95 -24.06 9.25 3.18
N VAL A 96 -23.75 8.01 2.78
CA VAL A 96 -23.32 7.69 1.40
C VAL A 96 -24.42 8.06 0.41
N TYR A 97 -25.67 7.67 0.70
CA TYR A 97 -26.82 7.98 -0.14
C TYR A 97 -27.06 9.49 -0.27
N GLU A 98 -27.09 10.22 0.85
CA GLU A 98 -27.22 11.67 0.86
C GLU A 98 -26.09 12.36 0.09
N SER A 99 -24.85 11.87 0.23
CA SER A 99 -23.72 12.41 -0.52
C SER A 99 -23.91 12.26 -2.04
N TYR A 100 -24.45 11.12 -2.50
CA TYR A 100 -24.77 10.94 -3.92
C TYR A 100 -25.95 11.83 -4.37
N LEU A 101 -26.97 12.08 -3.54
CA LEU A 101 -28.01 13.06 -3.86
C LEU A 101 -27.40 14.47 -4.02
N GLN A 102 -26.52 14.85 -3.10
CA GLN A 102 -25.82 16.14 -3.19
C GLN A 102 -24.99 16.25 -4.46
N HIS A 103 -24.46 15.17 -5.03
CA HIS A 103 -23.80 15.18 -6.35
C HIS A 103 -24.76 15.42 -7.53
N GLY A 104 -26.07 15.44 -7.30
CA GLY A 104 -27.08 15.62 -8.33
C GLY A 104 -27.52 14.31 -9.00
N TYR A 105 -27.21 13.14 -8.41
CA TYR A 105 -27.77 11.89 -8.89
C TYR A 105 -29.28 11.84 -8.59
N THR A 106 -30.06 11.24 -9.50
CA THR A 106 -31.45 10.88 -9.23
C THR A 106 -31.53 9.90 -8.06
N ASP A 107 -32.65 9.87 -7.32
CA ASP A 107 -32.91 8.92 -6.23
C ASP A 107 -32.53 7.47 -6.62
N LYS A 108 -32.97 7.03 -7.81
CA LYS A 108 -32.65 5.71 -8.38
C LYS A 108 -31.15 5.47 -8.50
N ASN A 109 -30.40 6.44 -9.03
CA ASN A 109 -28.97 6.29 -9.25
C ASN A 109 -28.17 6.47 -7.96
N ALA A 110 -28.61 7.34 -7.04
CA ALA A 110 -28.03 7.46 -5.72
C ALA A 110 -28.16 6.14 -4.95
N LYS A 111 -29.33 5.48 -4.97
CA LYS A 111 -29.52 4.14 -4.38
C LYS A 111 -28.58 3.10 -4.99
N ARG A 112 -28.45 3.08 -6.32
CA ARG A 112 -27.52 2.17 -7.03
C ARG A 112 -26.06 2.42 -6.64
N MET A 113 -25.64 3.67 -6.56
CA MET A 113 -24.28 4.05 -6.18
C MET A 113 -23.98 3.72 -4.71
N THR A 114 -24.96 3.90 -3.82
CA THR A 114 -24.87 3.46 -2.43
C THR A 114 -24.68 1.95 -2.36
N GLU A 115 -25.51 1.19 -3.05
CA GLU A 115 -25.42 -0.28 -3.05
C GLU A 115 -24.07 -0.77 -3.61
N PHE A 116 -23.61 -0.19 -4.71
CA PHE A 116 -22.28 -0.44 -5.24
C PHE A 116 -21.18 -0.14 -4.21
N THR A 117 -21.30 0.97 -3.47
CA THR A 117 -20.32 1.37 -2.45
C THR A 117 -20.30 0.36 -1.30
N VAL A 118 -21.46 -0.12 -0.87
CA VAL A 118 -21.60 -1.15 0.17
C VAL A 118 -20.91 -2.44 -0.27
N GLN A 119 -21.22 -2.92 -1.47
CA GLN A 119 -20.62 -4.16 -2.01
C GLN A 119 -19.12 -4.03 -2.26
N TRP A 120 -18.66 -2.86 -2.71
CA TRP A 120 -17.23 -2.59 -2.90
C TRP A 120 -16.45 -2.55 -1.59
N ALA A 121 -17.08 -2.06 -0.52
CA ALA A 121 -16.49 -1.96 0.80
C ALA A 121 -16.56 -3.25 1.62
N ALA A 122 -17.47 -4.17 1.27
CA ALA A 122 -17.53 -5.49 1.87
C ALA A 122 -16.14 -6.14 1.81
N PRO A 123 -15.66 -6.75 2.91
CA PRO A 123 -14.47 -7.57 2.84
C PRO A 123 -14.71 -8.59 1.74
N LYS A 124 -13.88 -8.61 0.70
CA LYS A 124 -13.74 -9.83 -0.08
C LYS A 124 -13.34 -10.86 0.95
N GLU A 125 -14.18 -11.86 1.23
CA GLU A 125 -13.76 -13.09 1.90
C GLU A 125 -12.36 -13.37 1.39
N ALA A 126 -11.38 -13.50 2.28
CA ALA A 126 -9.97 -13.57 1.92
C ALA A 126 -9.82 -14.57 0.77
N SER A 127 -9.78 -14.05 -0.46
CA SER A 127 -9.97 -14.90 -1.62
C SER A 127 -8.64 -15.60 -1.73
N ILE A 128 -8.62 -16.87 -1.35
CA ILE A 128 -7.47 -17.73 -1.50
C ILE A 128 -6.89 -17.45 -2.88
N THR A 129 -5.66 -16.97 -2.92
CA THR A 129 -5.00 -16.66 -4.18
C THR A 129 -4.45 -17.94 -4.79
N ARG A 130 -4.15 -17.92 -6.09
CA ARG A 130 -3.41 -19.02 -6.74
C ARG A 130 -2.11 -19.35 -5.98
N SER A 131 -1.42 -18.31 -5.49
CA SER A 131 -0.19 -18.46 -4.72
C SER A 131 -0.44 -19.20 -3.40
N ASP A 132 -1.55 -18.94 -2.73
CA ASP A 132 -1.90 -19.60 -1.47
C ASP A 132 -2.17 -21.10 -1.71
N ILE A 133 -2.89 -21.45 -2.79
CA ILE A 133 -3.15 -22.85 -3.18
C ILE A 133 -1.83 -23.57 -3.50
N LEU A 134 -0.99 -22.98 -4.35
CA LEU A 134 0.29 -23.58 -4.72
C LEU A 134 1.24 -23.71 -3.53
N THR A 135 1.20 -22.78 -2.58
CA THR A 135 1.98 -22.83 -1.33
C THR A 135 1.46 -23.93 -0.41
N ALA A 136 0.14 -24.05 -0.23
CA ALA A 136 -0.48 -25.12 0.53
C ALA A 136 -0.13 -26.49 -0.06
N TYR A 137 -0.15 -26.61 -1.39
CA TYR A 137 0.26 -27.83 -2.10
C TYR A 137 1.76 -28.13 -1.95
N LYS A 138 2.61 -27.10 -2.06
CA LYS A 138 4.07 -27.22 -1.86
C LYS A 138 4.38 -27.75 -0.45
N SER A 139 3.74 -27.17 0.56
CA SER A 139 3.90 -27.49 1.97
C SER A 139 3.18 -28.77 2.42
N ARG A 140 2.57 -29.53 1.50
CA ARG A 140 1.80 -30.76 1.77
C ARG A 140 0.58 -30.54 2.70
N MET A 141 0.02 -29.33 2.75
CA MET A 141 -1.22 -29.06 3.48
C MET A 141 -2.45 -29.58 2.75
N ILE A 142 -2.38 -29.60 1.41
CA ILE A 142 -3.40 -30.17 0.51
C ILE A 142 -2.71 -31.08 -0.49
N ASP A 143 -3.47 -31.99 -1.07
CA ASP A 143 -2.97 -32.87 -2.13
C ASP A 143 -3.11 -32.25 -3.53
N ARG A 144 -2.63 -32.97 -4.55
CA ARG A 144 -2.63 -32.50 -5.95
C ARG A 144 -4.04 -32.38 -6.52
N ALA A 145 -4.93 -33.29 -6.15
CA ALA A 145 -6.30 -33.31 -6.64
C ALA A 145 -7.10 -32.14 -6.06
N GLU A 146 -6.93 -31.88 -4.77
CA GLU A 146 -7.53 -30.75 -4.06
C GLU A 146 -6.98 -29.41 -4.57
N ALA A 147 -5.67 -29.30 -4.79
CA ALA A 147 -5.07 -28.10 -5.39
C ALA A 147 -5.58 -27.87 -6.82
N SER A 148 -5.72 -28.92 -7.63
CA SER A 148 -6.26 -28.85 -8.99
C SER A 148 -7.70 -28.35 -9.01
N LYS A 149 -8.54 -28.91 -8.11
CA LYS A 149 -9.95 -28.51 -7.96
C LYS A 149 -10.09 -27.06 -7.53
N LEU A 150 -9.30 -26.60 -6.56
CA LEU A 150 -9.33 -25.21 -6.10
C LEU A 150 -8.91 -24.24 -7.22
N LEU A 151 -7.92 -24.60 -8.04
CA LEU A 151 -7.54 -23.79 -9.20
C LEU A 151 -8.63 -23.80 -10.29
N GLU A 152 -9.32 -24.93 -10.50
CA GLU A 152 -10.47 -25.03 -11.39
C GLU A 152 -11.62 -24.13 -10.96
N ASP A 153 -11.98 -24.14 -9.67
CA ASP A 153 -13.04 -23.30 -9.10
C ASP A 153 -12.70 -21.79 -9.22
N MET A 154 -11.41 -21.45 -9.31
CA MET A 154 -10.92 -20.09 -9.60
C MET A 154 -10.93 -19.72 -11.09
N GLY A 155 -11.33 -20.65 -11.97
CA GLY A 155 -11.39 -20.44 -13.41
C GLY A 155 -10.08 -20.68 -14.16
N GLU A 156 -9.11 -21.38 -13.57
CA GLU A 156 -7.90 -21.77 -14.30
C GLU A 156 -8.18 -22.88 -15.32
N GLU A 157 -7.76 -22.66 -16.55
CA GLU A 157 -7.82 -23.67 -17.62
C GLU A 157 -6.96 -24.90 -17.29
N TYR A 158 -7.39 -26.06 -17.79
CA TYR A 158 -6.75 -27.35 -17.52
C TYR A 158 -5.25 -27.36 -17.76
N PHE A 159 -4.81 -26.81 -18.91
CA PHE A 159 -3.41 -26.74 -19.26
C PHE A 159 -2.59 -25.90 -18.26
N HIS A 160 -3.12 -24.74 -17.85
CA HIS A 160 -2.42 -23.85 -16.91
C HIS A 160 -2.32 -24.46 -15.51
N ARG A 161 -3.40 -25.04 -14.97
CA ARG A 161 -3.34 -25.71 -13.65
C ARG A 161 -2.36 -26.88 -13.63
N GLU A 162 -2.36 -27.69 -14.69
CA GLU A 162 -1.48 -28.86 -14.77
C GLU A 162 0.00 -28.45 -14.86
N PHE A 163 0.30 -27.39 -15.62
CA PHE A 163 1.63 -26.81 -15.66
C PHE A 163 2.07 -26.27 -14.29
N MET A 164 1.20 -25.52 -13.60
CA MET A 164 1.50 -24.96 -12.27
C MET A 164 1.79 -26.05 -11.23
N LEU A 165 0.96 -27.10 -11.18
CA LEU A 165 1.12 -28.20 -10.23
C LEU A 165 2.40 -29.00 -10.51
N THR A 166 2.66 -29.30 -11.79
CA THR A 166 3.90 -29.97 -12.21
C THR A 166 5.15 -29.17 -11.85
N ALA A 167 5.11 -27.83 -12.00
CA ALA A 167 6.21 -26.97 -11.58
C ALA A 167 6.45 -27.01 -10.06
N VAL A 168 5.38 -27.13 -9.26
CA VAL A 168 5.51 -27.31 -7.81
C VAL A 168 6.07 -28.70 -7.48
N ASP A 169 5.63 -29.75 -8.18
CA ASP A 169 6.16 -31.12 -8.00
C ASP A 169 7.67 -31.18 -8.27
N TYR A 170 8.12 -30.55 -9.36
CA TYR A 170 9.53 -30.43 -9.68
C TYR A 170 10.30 -29.73 -8.56
N LYS A 171 9.80 -28.60 -8.05
CA LYS A 171 10.41 -27.88 -6.92
C LYS A 171 10.46 -28.71 -5.64
N LYS A 172 9.42 -29.49 -5.34
CA LYS A 172 9.40 -30.41 -4.19
C LYS A 172 10.44 -31.52 -4.33
N GLY A 173 10.68 -32.01 -5.55
CA GLY A 173 11.74 -32.97 -5.87
C GLY A 173 13.12 -32.38 -5.62
N LEU A 174 13.41 -31.21 -6.19
CA LEU A 174 14.69 -30.50 -5.98
C LEU A 174 14.96 -30.23 -4.50
N GLU A 175 13.99 -29.71 -3.77
CA GLU A 175 14.15 -29.41 -2.34
C GLU A 175 14.43 -30.68 -1.51
N GLN A 176 13.86 -31.83 -1.87
CA GLN A 176 14.18 -33.10 -1.22
C GLN A 176 15.61 -33.55 -1.51
N THR A 177 16.06 -33.46 -2.76
CA THR A 177 17.44 -33.79 -3.15
C THR A 177 18.43 -32.88 -2.42
N GLU A 178 18.19 -31.56 -2.42
CA GLU A 178 19.02 -30.60 -1.68
C GLU A 178 19.08 -30.91 -0.18
N ASN A 179 17.95 -31.27 0.43
CA ASN A 179 17.93 -31.62 1.85
C ASN A 179 18.72 -32.90 2.14
N ARG A 180 18.68 -33.89 1.25
CA ARG A 180 19.52 -35.10 1.35
C ARG A 180 21.01 -34.77 1.19
N ILE A 181 21.37 -33.96 0.20
CA ILE A 181 22.75 -33.45 0.01
C ILE A 181 23.24 -32.75 1.27
N LYS A 182 22.44 -31.84 1.86
CA LYS A 182 22.77 -31.17 3.13
C LYS A 182 22.95 -32.15 4.28
N GLY A 183 22.13 -33.19 4.37
CA GLY A 183 22.26 -34.26 5.34
C GLY A 183 23.59 -35.01 5.18
N ILE A 184 23.92 -35.43 3.97
CA ILE A 184 25.17 -36.13 3.62
C ILE A 184 26.39 -35.25 3.92
N ARG A 185 26.36 -33.97 3.51
CA ARG A 185 27.39 -32.97 3.84
C ARG A 185 27.66 -32.92 5.33
N ASN A 186 26.62 -32.85 6.15
CA ASN A 186 26.77 -32.79 7.62
C ASN A 186 27.42 -34.05 8.19
N LEU A 187 27.11 -35.22 7.64
CA LEU A 187 27.72 -36.50 8.06
C LEU A 187 29.20 -36.56 7.66
N TYR A 188 29.55 -36.08 6.47
CA TYR A 188 30.94 -35.96 6.01
C TYR A 188 31.75 -34.98 6.88
N LYS A 189 31.21 -33.78 7.13
CA LYS A 189 31.87 -32.77 7.97
C LYS A 189 32.17 -33.28 9.38
N ARG A 190 31.24 -34.04 9.96
CA ARG A 190 31.39 -34.66 11.29
C ARG A 190 32.27 -35.91 11.30
N ARG A 191 32.92 -36.27 10.19
CA ARG A 191 33.75 -37.47 10.02
C ARG A 191 33.01 -38.79 10.26
N VAL A 192 31.68 -38.78 10.18
CA VAL A 192 30.87 -40.01 10.25
C VAL A 192 30.96 -40.76 8.93
N TYR A 193 30.97 -40.03 7.81
CA TYR A 193 31.27 -40.57 6.49
C TYR A 193 32.68 -40.17 6.07
N ASP A 194 33.39 -41.12 5.48
CA ASP A 194 34.63 -40.86 4.74
C ASP A 194 34.31 -40.43 3.30
N GLU A 195 35.34 -40.11 2.53
CA GLU A 195 35.20 -39.59 1.17
C GLU A 195 34.48 -40.58 0.24
N ASN A 196 34.85 -41.86 0.30
CA ASN A 196 34.28 -42.91 -0.55
C ASN A 196 32.79 -43.11 -0.23
N LYS A 197 32.44 -43.24 1.06
CA LYS A 197 31.06 -43.40 1.50
C LYS A 197 30.20 -42.17 1.16
N THR A 198 30.77 -40.97 1.23
CA THR A 198 30.05 -39.73 0.90
C THR A 198 29.73 -39.67 -0.59
N ARG A 199 30.70 -40.01 -1.46
CA ARG A 199 30.48 -40.11 -2.91
C ARG A 199 29.41 -41.15 -3.23
N ASP A 200 29.49 -42.34 -2.62
CA ASP A 200 28.52 -43.41 -2.83
C ASP A 200 27.08 -42.98 -2.46
N GLU A 201 26.90 -42.28 -1.34
CA GLU A 201 25.58 -41.78 -0.93
C GLU A 201 25.06 -40.64 -1.82
N LEU A 202 25.95 -39.81 -2.38
CA LEU A 202 25.56 -38.77 -3.33
C LEU A 202 25.17 -39.33 -4.70
N LEU A 203 25.89 -40.34 -5.19
CA LEU A 203 25.56 -41.01 -6.45
C LEU A 203 24.21 -41.74 -6.39
N LYS A 204 23.78 -42.21 -5.22
CA LYS A 204 22.42 -42.76 -5.00
C LYS A 204 21.30 -41.72 -5.14
N LEU A 205 21.63 -40.43 -5.22
CA LEU A 205 20.68 -39.36 -5.51
C LEU A 205 20.56 -39.06 -7.02
N ASP A 206 21.14 -39.91 -7.87
CA ASP A 206 21.20 -39.75 -9.33
C ASP A 206 21.88 -38.44 -9.77
N LEU A 207 22.81 -37.93 -8.96
CA LEU A 207 23.61 -36.75 -9.29
C LEU A 207 24.68 -37.11 -10.35
N PRO A 208 24.92 -36.23 -11.34
CA PRO A 208 26.05 -36.35 -12.26
C PRO A 208 27.39 -36.45 -11.51
N ALA A 209 28.33 -37.24 -12.02
CA ALA A 209 29.61 -37.49 -11.35
C ALA A 209 30.43 -36.20 -11.15
N ASP A 210 30.38 -35.27 -12.12
CA ASP A 210 31.01 -33.96 -12.05
C ASP A 210 30.40 -33.08 -10.94
N GLU A 211 29.08 -33.15 -10.73
CA GLU A 211 28.42 -32.45 -9.63
C GLU A 211 28.87 -33.02 -8.27
N VAL A 212 28.99 -34.35 -8.16
CA VAL A 212 29.51 -35.01 -6.95
C VAL A 212 30.94 -34.56 -6.65
N ASP A 213 31.82 -34.51 -7.66
CA ASP A 213 33.20 -34.08 -7.46
C ASP A 213 33.30 -32.62 -7.03
N ASN A 214 32.50 -31.72 -7.63
CA ASN A 214 32.41 -30.32 -7.22
C ASN A 214 31.96 -30.17 -5.75
N LEU A 215 30.94 -30.93 -5.34
CA LEU A 215 30.46 -30.93 -3.95
C LEU A 215 31.55 -31.45 -2.98
N MET A 216 32.24 -32.52 -3.35
CA MET A 216 33.31 -33.10 -2.52
C MET A 216 34.51 -32.17 -2.39
N GLU A 217 34.92 -31.50 -3.46
CA GLU A 217 35.97 -30.47 -3.43
C GLU A 217 35.58 -29.32 -2.51
N GLN A 218 34.36 -28.78 -2.66
CA GLN A 218 33.86 -27.73 -1.79
C GLN A 218 33.90 -28.17 -0.31
N TRP A 219 33.39 -29.36 0.00
CA TRP A 219 33.32 -29.82 1.39
C TRP A 219 34.68 -30.18 1.97
N TYR A 220 35.63 -30.62 1.16
CA TYR A 220 37.01 -30.82 1.59
C TYR A 220 37.60 -29.53 2.18
N TYR A 221 37.45 -28.40 1.48
CA TYR A 221 37.92 -27.11 1.97
C TYR A 221 37.16 -26.63 3.20
N GLU A 222 35.85 -26.85 3.27
CA GLU A 222 35.07 -26.50 4.46
C GLU A 222 35.56 -27.22 5.71
N VAL A 223 35.93 -28.49 5.58
CA VAL A 223 36.43 -29.26 6.71
C VAL A 223 37.88 -28.92 7.03
N LYS A 224 38.72 -28.62 6.04
CA LYS A 224 40.08 -28.11 6.27
C LYS A 224 40.10 -26.73 6.93
N ALA A 225 39.09 -25.91 6.67
CA ALA A 225 38.90 -24.61 7.29
C ALA A 225 38.35 -24.68 8.73
N GLU A 226 37.93 -25.86 9.22
CA GLU A 226 37.52 -26.00 10.62
C GLU A 226 38.75 -25.84 11.54
N ILE A 227 38.74 -24.76 12.32
CA ILE A 227 39.74 -24.50 13.36
C ILE A 227 39.68 -25.67 14.36
N PRO A 228 40.81 -26.32 14.70
CA PRO A 228 40.81 -27.41 15.65
C PRO A 228 40.17 -26.96 16.97
N ARG A 229 39.23 -27.77 17.48
CA ARG A 229 38.65 -27.55 18.82
C ARG A 229 39.75 -27.71 19.86
N VAL A 230 40.31 -26.60 20.28
CA VAL A 230 41.18 -26.53 21.47
C VAL A 230 40.32 -26.59 22.72
N TRP A 231 40.85 -27.20 23.79
CA TRP A 231 40.19 -27.20 25.08
C TRP A 231 40.02 -25.76 25.60
N THR A 232 38.90 -25.47 26.25
CA THR A 232 38.76 -24.19 26.94
C THR A 232 39.71 -24.14 28.13
N THR A 233 40.12 -22.95 28.57
CA THR A 233 41.01 -22.78 29.74
C THR A 233 40.49 -23.53 30.97
N ALA A 234 39.17 -23.55 31.19
CA ALA A 234 38.54 -24.29 32.29
C ALA A 234 38.69 -25.82 32.14
N GLN A 235 38.54 -26.35 30.92
CA GLN A 235 38.73 -27.77 30.63
C GLN A 235 40.21 -28.18 30.79
N THR A 236 41.14 -27.38 30.26
CA THR A 236 42.58 -27.61 30.40
C THR A 236 43.00 -27.63 31.87
N LEU A 237 42.52 -26.68 32.68
CA LEU A 237 42.79 -26.65 34.12
C LEU A 237 42.17 -27.83 34.88
N SER A 238 40.97 -28.29 34.50
CA SER A 238 40.39 -29.51 35.07
C SER A 238 41.25 -30.73 34.75
N PHE A 239 41.70 -30.88 33.51
CA PHE A 239 42.56 -31.99 33.12
C PHE A 239 43.91 -32.00 33.82
N ILE A 240 44.49 -30.82 34.11
CA ILE A 240 45.69 -30.70 34.96
C ILE A 240 45.39 -31.14 36.40
N LYS A 241 44.26 -30.68 36.97
CA LYS A 241 43.85 -31.03 38.33
C LYS A 241 43.57 -32.53 38.49
N ASP A 242 42.97 -33.13 37.47
CA ASP A 242 42.62 -34.56 37.44
C ASP A 242 43.82 -35.44 37.03
N GLY A 243 45.00 -34.84 36.79
CA GLY A 243 46.24 -35.55 36.45
C GLY A 243 46.26 -36.16 35.05
N LEU A 244 45.31 -35.81 34.19
CA LEU A 244 45.19 -36.31 32.82
C LEU A 244 46.23 -35.69 31.87
N ILE A 245 46.71 -34.47 32.19
CA ILE A 245 47.79 -33.78 31.49
C ILE A 245 48.73 -33.08 32.48
N THR A 246 50.00 -32.87 32.10
CA THR A 246 50.97 -32.16 32.96
C THR A 246 50.81 -30.64 32.85
N LYS A 247 51.23 -29.92 33.90
CA LYS A 247 51.20 -28.44 33.92
C LYS A 247 52.04 -27.78 32.82
N GLU A 248 53.03 -28.50 32.29
CA GLU A 248 53.87 -28.06 31.17
C GLU A 248 53.21 -28.28 29.80
N ARG A 249 52.13 -29.09 29.73
CA ARG A 249 51.42 -29.47 28.50
C ARG A 249 50.03 -28.84 28.35
N GLY A 250 49.51 -28.16 29.37
CA GLY A 250 48.23 -27.44 29.33
C GLY A 250 48.45 -25.93 29.35
#